data_AF-A0A540V7E0-F1
#
_entry.id   AF-A0A540V7E0-F1
#
_cell.length_a   1.000
_cell.length_b   1.000
_cell.length_c   1.000
_cell.angle_alpha   90.00
_cell.angle_beta   90.00
_cell.angle_gamma   90.00
#
_symmetry.space_group_name_H-M   'P 1'
#
loop_
_entity.id
_entity.type
_entity.pdbx_description
1 polymer ?
#
loop_
_entity_poly.entity_id
_entity_poly.type
_entity_poly.pdbx_seq_one_letter_code
_entity_poly.pdbx_strand_id
1 'polypeptide(L)'
;TWNAGSGKSPRNELDLFVLHRNRALTVECKTSHMGDGDSTAKILYKLDSIADRLSRLPGNAVLLSAREVPELIVKRARAQGVVVFDAGRVGGFRGWLQNWLVG
;
A
#
# COMPACT_ATOMS: atom_id res chain seq x y z
N THR A 1 -15.19 8.42 -11.25
CA THR A 1 -14.95 9.69 -10.53
C THR A 1 -15.53 9.59 -9.13
N TRP A 2 -15.02 10.37 -8.17
CA TRP A 2 -15.35 10.41 -6.73
C TRP A 2 -16.80 10.84 -6.39
N ASN A 3 -17.75 10.53 -7.26
CA ASN A 3 -19.15 10.87 -7.09
C ASN A 3 -19.92 9.63 -6.66
N ALA A 4 -19.73 9.23 -5.40
CA ALA A 4 -20.63 8.31 -4.73
C ALA A 4 -21.89 9.09 -4.27
N GLY A 5 -22.74 9.45 -5.23
CA GLY A 5 -24.20 9.65 -5.15
C GLY A 5 -24.88 10.35 -3.96
N SER A 6 -24.16 10.95 -3.01
CA SER A 6 -24.75 11.40 -1.73
C SER A 6 -24.11 12.67 -1.13
N GLY A 7 -23.19 13.32 -1.84
CA GLY A 7 -22.50 14.52 -1.34
C GLY A 7 -21.56 14.29 -0.15
N LYS A 8 -21.32 13.03 0.24
CA LYS A 8 -20.35 12.68 1.29
C LYS A 8 -18.99 12.37 0.68
N SER A 9 -17.96 13.11 1.10
CA SER A 9 -16.57 12.81 0.75
C SER A 9 -16.20 11.40 1.24
N PRO A 10 -15.60 10.55 0.40
CA PRO A 10 -15.08 9.26 0.80
C PRO A 10 -14.12 9.41 1.97
N ARG A 11 -14.39 8.66 3.04
CA ARG A 11 -13.49 8.57 4.20
C ARG A 11 -12.55 7.40 3.96
N ASN A 12 -11.26 7.69 3.94
CA ASN A 12 -10.21 6.68 3.91
C ASN A 12 -9.53 6.63 5.27
N GLU A 13 -9.20 5.43 5.71
CA GLU A 13 -8.29 5.17 6.82
C GLU A 13 -6.92 4.85 6.24
N LEU A 14 -5.86 5.38 6.86
CA LEU A 14 -4.48 5.14 6.50
C LEU A 14 -3.81 4.52 7.73
N ASP A 15 -3.38 3.26 7.63
CA ASP A 15 -2.74 2.58 8.76
C ASP A 15 -1.42 3.25 9.15
N LEU A 16 -0.66 3.70 8.16
CA LEU A 16 0.51 4.55 8.34
C LEU A 16 0.69 5.49 7.13
N PHE A 17 0.94 6.75 7.43
CA PHE A 17 1.27 7.79 6.45
C PHE A 17 2.56 8.49 6.86
N VAL A 18 3.51 8.61 5.92
CA VAL A 18 4.79 9.28 6.15
C VAL A 18 4.95 10.38 5.12
N LEU A 19 5.25 11.59 5.59
CA LEU A 19 5.65 12.72 4.74
C LEU A 19 7.10 13.09 5.07
N HIS A 20 8.00 12.98 4.09
CA HIS A 20 9.40 13.36 4.26
C HIS A 20 9.94 14.01 2.99
N ARG A 21 10.54 15.20 3.11
CA ARG A 21 11.08 15.98 1.97
C ARG A 21 10.09 16.06 0.79
N ASN A 22 8.82 16.34 1.09
CA ASN A 22 7.70 16.41 0.12
C ASN A 22 7.42 15.12 -0.66
N ARG A 23 7.95 13.98 -0.21
CA ARG A 23 7.57 12.65 -0.68
C ARG A 23 6.59 12.05 0.32
N ALA A 24 5.48 11.53 -0.17
CA ALA A 24 4.49 10.86 0.66
C ALA A 24 4.60 9.34 0.47
N LEU A 25 4.50 8.61 1.57
CA LEU A 25 4.44 7.16 1.61
C LEU A 25 3.14 6.76 2.32
N THR A 26 2.33 5.98 1.62
CA THR A 26 1.12 5.37 2.17
C THR A 26 1.41 3.90 2.44
N VAL A 27 1.10 3.44 3.65
CA VAL A 27 1.33 2.06 4.06
C VAL A 27 0.02 1.46 4.54
N GLU A 28 -0.35 0.33 3.96
CA GLU A 28 -1.48 -0.50 4.39
C GLU A 28 -0.94 -1.74 5.12
N CYS A 29 -1.57 -2.09 6.24
CA CYS A 29 -1.24 -3.24 7.08
C CYS A 29 -2.36 -4.28 7.01
N LYS A 30 -1.99 -5.56 6.90
CA LYS A 30 -2.93 -6.69 6.92
C LYS A 30 -2.46 -7.82 7.82
N THR A 31 -3.38 -8.33 8.62
CA THR A 31 -3.14 -9.49 9.50
C THR A 31 -3.85 -10.76 9.00
N SER A 32 -4.85 -10.59 8.13
CA SER A 32 -5.61 -11.67 7.48
C SER A 32 -4.83 -12.32 6.35
N HIS A 33 -5.17 -13.56 6.01
CA HIS A 33 -4.64 -14.22 4.82
C HIS A 33 -5.09 -13.48 3.55
N MET A 34 -4.20 -13.41 2.57
CA MET A 34 -4.47 -12.91 1.22
C MET A 34 -4.48 -14.10 0.27
N GLY A 35 -5.49 -14.24 -0.57
CA GLY A 35 -5.63 -15.42 -1.43
C GLY A 35 -7.04 -15.66 -1.95
N ASP A 36 -8.04 -15.13 -1.25
CA ASP A 36 -9.45 -15.24 -1.67
C ASP A 36 -9.79 -14.18 -2.73
N GLY A 37 -9.24 -14.36 -3.93
CA GLY A 37 -9.63 -13.69 -5.17
C GLY A 37 -9.80 -12.17 -5.10
N ASP A 38 -11.04 -11.72 -5.34
CA ASP A 38 -11.45 -10.34 -5.63
C ASP A 38 -11.16 -9.34 -4.49
N SER A 39 -11.04 -9.84 -3.25
CA SER A 39 -10.74 -9.02 -2.06
C SER A 39 -9.34 -8.41 -2.09
N THR A 40 -8.34 -9.17 -2.56
CA THR A 40 -6.95 -8.72 -2.56
C THR A 40 -6.66 -7.75 -3.70
N ALA A 41 -7.26 -7.99 -4.86
CA ALA A 41 -7.23 -7.07 -5.99
C ALA A 41 -7.80 -5.68 -5.60
N LYS A 42 -8.89 -5.66 -4.83
CA LYS A 42 -9.50 -4.43 -4.30
C LYS A 42 -8.57 -3.70 -3.34
N ILE A 43 -7.84 -4.41 -2.48
CA ILE A 43 -6.87 -3.80 -1.55
C ILE A 43 -5.77 -3.07 -2.33
N LEU A 44 -5.12 -3.76 -3.28
CA LEU A 44 -4.04 -3.15 -4.07
C LEU A 44 -4.55 -1.96 -4.89
N TYR A 45 -5.71 -2.09 -5.53
CA TYR A 45 -6.32 -0.97 -6.27
C TYR A 45 -6.66 0.23 -5.38
N LYS A 46 -7.21 -0.02 -4.18
CA LYS A 46 -7.52 1.04 -3.22
C LYS A 46 -6.24 1.73 -2.75
N LEU A 47 -5.21 0.97 -2.37
CA LEU A 47 -3.93 1.50 -1.91
C LEU A 47 -3.27 2.35 -2.99
N ASP A 48 -3.16 1.83 -4.21
CA ASP A 48 -2.60 2.52 -5.37
C ASP A 48 -3.34 3.84 -5.67
N SER A 49 -4.68 3.80 -5.71
CA SER A 49 -5.52 4.98 -5.93
C SER A 49 -5.40 6.05 -4.84
N ILE A 50 -5.20 5.66 -3.58
CA ILE A 50 -4.97 6.59 -2.47
C ILE A 50 -3.56 7.17 -2.56
N ALA A 51 -2.55 6.33 -2.78
CA ALA A 51 -1.16 6.73 -2.86
C ALA A 51 -0.94 7.73 -4.00
N ASP A 52 -1.45 7.45 -5.21
CA ASP A 52 -1.37 8.34 -6.38
C ASP A 52 -2.00 9.72 -6.14
N ARG A 53 -3.04 9.78 -5.31
CA ARG A 53 -3.69 11.05 -4.93
C ARG A 53 -2.87 11.84 -3.92
N LEU A 54 -2.16 11.15 -3.03
CA LEU A 54 -1.33 11.77 -1.99
C LEU A 54 0.06 12.15 -2.52
N SER A 55 0.57 11.41 -3.49
CA SER A 55 1.81 11.69 -4.19
C SER A 55 1.78 11.07 -5.58
N ARG A 56 2.13 11.84 -6.62
CA ARG A 56 2.29 11.31 -7.99
C ARG A 56 3.67 10.69 -8.24
N LEU A 57 4.49 10.56 -7.21
CA LEU A 57 5.84 10.01 -7.32
C LEU A 57 5.80 8.48 -7.15
N PRO A 58 6.62 7.73 -7.90
CA PRO A 58 6.69 6.28 -7.76
C PRO A 58 7.26 5.86 -6.39
N GLY A 59 6.93 4.64 -5.95
CA GLY A 59 7.43 4.10 -4.68
C GLY A 59 6.84 4.79 -3.45
N ASN A 60 5.63 5.28 -3.58
CA ASN A 60 4.81 5.97 -2.58
C ASN A 60 3.84 5.03 -1.84
N ALA A 61 3.88 3.72 -2.10
CA ALA A 61 2.94 2.74 -1.54
C ALA A 61 3.64 1.47 -1.02
N VAL A 62 3.23 1.02 0.16
CA VAL A 62 3.70 -0.24 0.77
C VAL A 62 2.53 -1.06 1.29
N LEU A 63 2.56 -2.36 1.05
CA LEU A 63 1.72 -3.34 1.71
C LEU A 63 2.56 -4.13 2.72
N LEU A 64 2.18 -4.06 3.99
CA LEU A 64 2.69 -4.89 5.08
C LEU A 64 1.69 -5.99 5.40
N SER A 65 2.09 -7.25 5.30
CA SER A 65 1.28 -8.40 5.64
C SER A 65 1.96 -9.23 6.72
N ALA A 66 1.22 -9.54 7.79
CA ALA A 66 1.66 -10.48 8.82
C ALA A 66 1.64 -11.96 8.33
N ARG A 67 1.04 -12.21 7.16
CA ARG A 67 0.95 -13.52 6.51
C ARG A 67 1.72 -13.53 5.20
N GLU A 68 2.08 -14.70 4.71
CA GLU A 68 2.62 -14.83 3.35
C GLU A 68 1.63 -14.28 2.34
N VAL A 69 2.15 -13.60 1.32
CA VAL A 69 1.35 -13.05 0.23
C VAL A 69 1.60 -13.90 -1.01
N PRO A 70 0.56 -14.48 -1.65
CA PRO A 70 0.74 -15.30 -2.84
C PRO A 70 1.53 -14.59 -3.93
N GLU A 71 2.40 -15.33 -4.64
CA GLU A 71 3.32 -14.75 -5.64
C GLU A 71 2.60 -13.94 -6.73
N LEU A 72 1.41 -14.38 -7.15
CA LEU A 72 0.58 -13.66 -8.12
C LEU A 72 0.21 -12.25 -7.63
N ILE A 73 -0.11 -12.12 -6.33
CA ILE A 73 -0.43 -10.84 -5.71
C ILE A 73 0.82 -9.97 -5.60
N VAL A 74 1.96 -10.56 -5.23
CA VAL A 74 3.25 -9.84 -5.19
C VAL A 74 3.62 -9.31 -6.58
N LYS A 75 3.44 -10.11 -7.64
CA LYS A 75 3.66 -9.68 -9.04
C LYS A 75 2.77 -8.50 -9.41
N ARG A 76 1.48 -8.56 -9.04
CA ARG A 76 0.52 -7.47 -9.29
C ARG A 76 0.90 -6.19 -8.54
N ALA A 77 1.22 -6.30 -7.26
CA ALA A 77 1.64 -5.17 -6.44
C ALA A 77 2.87 -4.47 -7.04
N ARG A 78 3.87 -5.25 -7.47
CA ARG A 78 5.07 -4.72 -8.15
C ARG A 78 4.74 -4.00 -9.46
N ALA A 79 3.80 -4.53 -10.25
CA ALA A 79 3.36 -3.89 -11.48
C ALA A 79 2.69 -2.51 -11.23
N GLN A 80 2.14 -2.30 -10.03
CA GLN A 80 1.57 -1.03 -9.57
C GLN A 80 2.57 -0.18 -8.77
N GLY A 81 3.85 -0.56 -8.72
CA GLY A 81 4.86 0.17 -7.93
C GLY A 81 4.69 0.05 -6.41
N VAL A 82 3.83 -0.87 -5.93
CA VAL A 82 3.60 -1.14 -4.51
C VAL A 82 4.66 -2.11 -4.00
N VAL A 83 5.38 -1.70 -2.95
CA VAL A 83 6.36 -2.57 -2.28
C VAL A 83 5.64 -3.49 -1.30
N VAL A 84 5.95 -4.79 -1.32
CA VAL A 84 5.33 -5.79 -0.43
C VAL A 84 6.35 -6.33 0.57
N PHE A 85 5.98 -6.29 1.85
CA PHE A 85 6.61 -7.08 2.90
C PHE A 85 5.57 -8.01 3.52
N ASP A 86 5.77 -9.30 3.36
CA ASP A 86 4.93 -10.37 3.90
C ASP A 86 5.59 -11.04 5.10
N ALA A 87 5.00 -12.11 5.63
CA ALA A 87 5.51 -12.80 6.83
C ALA A 87 7.02 -13.08 6.80
N GLY A 88 7.56 -13.50 5.65
CA GLY A 88 9.00 -13.81 5.50
C GLY A 88 9.90 -12.58 5.41
N ARG A 89 9.35 -11.39 5.14
CA ARG A 89 10.11 -10.17 4.85
C ARG A 89 9.77 -8.97 5.74
N VAL A 90 8.69 -9.02 6.51
CA VAL A 90 8.17 -7.90 7.32
C VAL A 90 9.19 -7.33 8.30
N GLY A 91 10.09 -8.16 8.84
CA GLY A 91 11.21 -7.69 9.69
C GLY A 91 12.16 -6.72 8.97
N GLY A 92 12.25 -6.78 7.64
CA GLY A 92 13.07 -5.88 6.81
C GLY A 92 12.46 -4.51 6.56
N PHE A 93 11.18 -4.29 6.91
CA PHE A 93 10.49 -3.03 6.63
C PHE A 93 11.18 -1.83 7.27
N ARG A 94 11.66 -1.96 8.52
CA ARG A 94 12.35 -0.86 9.22
C ARG A 94 13.58 -0.38 8.46
N GLY A 95 14.43 -1.31 8.03
CA GLY A 95 15.65 -0.97 7.27
C GLY A 95 15.32 -0.35 5.92
N TRP A 96 14.28 -0.87 5.24
CA TRP A 96 13.81 -0.28 3.99
C TRP A 96 13.26 1.14 4.18
N LEU A 97 12.46 1.38 5.23
CA LEU A 97 11.91 2.69 5.52
C LEU A 97 13.01 3.70 5.85
N GLN A 98 14.04 3.28 6.59
CA GLN A 98 15.23 4.11 6.85
C GLN A 98 15.92 4.52 5.55
N ASN A 99 16.10 3.59 4.61
CA ASN A 99 16.65 3.92 3.29
C ASN A 99 15.73 4.86 2.50
N TRP A 100 14.41 4.62 2.52
CA TRP A 100 13.43 5.48 1.85
C TRP A 100 13.48 6.93 2.37
N LEU A 101 13.69 7.12 3.68
CA LEU A 101 13.81 8.44 4.31
C LEU A 101 15.08 9.19 3.86
N VAL A 102 16.17 8.49 3.56
CA VAL A 102 17.42 9.13 3.11
C VAL A 102 17.28 9.71 1.71
N GLY A 103 16.42 9.13 0.86
CA GLY A 103 16.22 9.55 -0.52
C GLY A 103 16.92 8.63 -1.49
#